data_AF-A0A4R1FJ27-F1
#
_entry.id   AF-A0A4R1FJ27-F1
#
_cell.length_a   1.000
_cell.length_b   1.000
_cell.length_c   1.000
_cell.angle_alpha   90.00
_cell.angle_beta   90.00
_cell.angle_gamma   90.00
#
_symmetry.space_group_name_H-M   'P 1'
#
loop_
_entity.id
_entity.type
_entity.pdbx_description
1 polymer ?
#
loop_
_entity_poly.entity_id
_entity_poly.type
_entity_poly.pdbx_seq_one_letter_code
_entity_poly.pdbx_strand_id
1 'polypeptide(L)'
;MAVKASVNAEAVKTFAHGCEDKHAALVKAIRDLKTFEDQLTATWTGEAKFAFDSFMERYYFQADKLNDKLLQTVENLMTTSGKFTNADEAFRDTVASHTSSLDLPAL
;
A
#
# COMPACT_ATOMS: atom_id res chain seq x y z
N MET A 1 3.83 -25.16 25.18
CA MET A 1 3.05 -24.02 25.70
C MET A 1 2.84 -23.04 24.57
N ALA A 2 1.63 -22.94 24.03
CA ALA A 2 1.30 -21.87 23.09
C ALA A 2 1.29 -20.56 23.91
N VAL A 3 2.20 -19.64 23.59
CA VAL A 3 2.15 -18.29 24.13
C VAL A 3 0.82 -17.72 23.68
N LYS A 4 -0.15 -17.68 24.59
CA LYS A 4 -1.44 -17.02 24.36
C LYS A 4 -1.14 -15.53 24.38
N ALA A 5 -0.59 -15.02 23.28
CA ALA A 5 -0.42 -13.60 23.07
C ALA A 5 -1.83 -13.01 23.23
N SER A 6 -2.07 -12.30 24.32
CA SER A 6 -3.26 -11.50 24.50
C SER A 6 -3.14 -10.32 23.55
N VAL A 7 -3.40 -10.57 22.26
CA VAL A 7 -3.43 -9.54 21.24
C VAL A 7 -4.47 -8.52 21.68
N ASN A 8 -4.01 -7.31 21.99
CA ASN A 8 -4.88 -6.19 22.34
C ASN A 8 -5.59 -5.76 21.05
N ALA A 9 -6.90 -6.00 20.96
CA ALA A 9 -7.69 -5.69 19.77
C ALA A 9 -7.60 -4.21 19.38
N GLU A 10 -7.51 -3.30 20.37
CA GLU A 10 -7.38 -1.86 20.11
C GLU A 10 -6.02 -1.51 19.50
N ALA A 11 -4.95 -2.19 19.93
CA ALA A 11 -3.62 -2.01 19.37
C ALA A 11 -3.54 -2.52 17.92
N VAL A 12 -4.23 -3.64 17.62
CA VAL A 12 -4.34 -4.16 16.25
C VAL A 12 -5.10 -3.18 15.36
N LYS A 13 -6.24 -2.68 15.83
CA LYS A 13 -7.04 -1.70 15.08
C LYS A 13 -6.26 -0.42 14.80
N THR A 14 -5.58 0.12 15.82
CA THR A 14 -4.74 1.31 15.67
C THR A 14 -3.62 1.10 14.65
N PHE A 15 -2.95 -0.06 14.70
CA PHE A 15 -1.92 -0.41 13.73
C PHE A 15 -2.49 -0.55 12.32
N ALA A 16 -3.66 -1.19 12.19
CA ALA A 16 -4.33 -1.40 10.92
C ALA A 16 -4.73 -0.08 10.24
N HIS A 17 -5.38 0.83 10.97
CA HIS A 17 -5.63 2.20 10.49
C HIS A 17 -4.32 2.93 10.12
N GLY A 18 -3.27 2.76 10.93
CA GLY A 18 -1.96 3.33 10.62
C GLY A 18 -1.39 2.82 9.30
N CYS A 19 -1.56 1.53 8.98
CA CYS A 19 -1.15 0.96 7.70
C CYS A 19 -1.96 1.53 6.53
N GLU A 20 -3.26 1.73 6.68
CA GLU A 20 -4.12 2.35 5.67
C GLU A 20 -3.74 3.82 5.41
N ASP A 21 -3.49 4.60 6.47
CA ASP A 21 -3.01 5.97 6.34
C ASP A 21 -1.68 6.03 5.59
N LYS A 22 -0.77 5.08 5.87
CA LYS A 22 0.52 4.99 5.16
C LYS A 22 0.35 4.53 3.72
N HIS A 23 -0.58 3.62 3.44
CA HIS A 23 -0.96 3.21 2.08
C HIS A 23 -1.45 4.42 1.28
N ALA A 24 -2.42 5.17 1.82
CA ALA A 24 -2.96 6.36 1.16
C ALA A 24 -1.88 7.43 0.93
N ALA A 25 -1.01 7.66 1.92
CA ALA A 25 0.11 8.59 1.80
C ALA A 25 1.12 8.16 0.72
N LEU A 26 1.43 6.87 0.63
CA LEU A 26 2.34 6.31 -0.37
C LEU A 26 1.75 6.46 -1.78
N VAL A 27 0.47 6.11 -1.97
CA VAL A 27 -0.24 6.30 -3.24
C VAL A 27 -0.22 7.76 -3.68
N LYS A 28 -0.48 8.69 -2.75
CA LYS A 28 -0.40 10.12 -3.04
C LYS A 28 1.01 10.53 -3.46
N ALA A 29 2.04 10.12 -2.72
CA ALA A 29 3.43 10.44 -3.01
C ALA A 29 3.88 9.90 -4.38
N ILE A 30 3.45 8.69 -4.75
CA ILE A 30 3.71 8.10 -6.07
C ILE A 30 3.09 8.97 -7.18
N ARG A 31 1.83 9.40 -7.02
CA ARG A 31 1.15 10.26 -8.01
C ARG A 31 1.82 11.62 -8.16
N ASP A 32 2.19 12.24 -7.05
CA ASP A 32 2.91 13.51 -7.05
C ASP A 32 4.26 13.36 -7.76
N LEU A 33 5.01 12.28 -7.47
CA LEU A 33 6.31 12.00 -8.08
C LEU A 33 6.20 11.77 -9.59
N LYS A 34 5.21 11.02 -10.07
CA LYS A 34 4.94 10.84 -11.52
C LYS A 34 4.72 12.17 -12.22
N THR A 35 3.97 13.08 -11.59
CA THR A 35 3.74 14.42 -12.15
C THR A 35 5.05 15.22 -12.27
N PHE A 36 5.93 15.13 -11.26
CA PHE A 36 7.24 15.78 -11.32
C PHE A 36 8.19 15.12 -12.32
N GLU A 37 8.14 13.80 -12.46
CA GLU A 37 8.89 13.01 -13.44
C GLU A 37 8.56 13.45 -14.88
N ASP A 38 7.27 13.57 -15.19
CA ASP A 38 6.77 14.03 -16.48
C ASP A 38 7.26 15.45 -16.79
N GLN A 39 7.20 16.35 -15.80
CA GLN A 39 7.68 17.72 -15.95
C GLN A 39 9.20 17.79 -16.14
N LEU A 40 9.96 17.01 -15.38
CA LEU A 40 11.42 16.99 -15.44
C LEU A 40 11.92 16.45 -16.77
N THR A 41 11.28 15.40 -17.28
CA THR A 41 11.70 14.71 -18.51
C THR A 41 11.00 15.18 -19.77
N ALA A 42 10.09 16.17 -19.68
CA ALA A 42 9.29 16.67 -20.80
C ALA A 42 10.10 17.06 -22.04
N THR A 43 11.32 17.56 -21.83
CA THR A 43 12.24 17.99 -22.89
C THR A 43 13.39 17.02 -23.13
N TRP A 44 13.45 15.93 -22.36
CA TRP A 44 14.55 14.98 -22.43
C TRP A 44 14.31 13.98 -23.56
N THR A 45 15.37 13.63 -24.28
CA THR A 45 15.34 12.63 -25.35
C THR A 45 16.60 11.78 -25.31
N GLY A 46 16.52 10.55 -25.84
CA GLY A 46 17.67 9.66 -25.96
C GLY A 46 17.99 8.88 -24.69
N GLU A 47 19.23 8.38 -24.60
CA GLU A 47 19.66 7.40 -23.59
C GLU A 47 19.48 7.88 -22.15
N ALA A 48 19.66 9.18 -21.88
CA ALA A 48 19.50 9.75 -20.54
C ALA A 48 18.04 9.66 -20.05
N LYS A 49 17.06 9.92 -20.94
CA LYS A 49 15.65 9.74 -20.60
C LYS A 49 15.34 8.27 -20.35
N PHE A 50 15.81 7.38 -21.22
CA PHE A 50 15.58 5.94 -21.08
C PHE A 50 16.13 5.38 -19.76
N ALA A 51 17.34 5.78 -19.37
CA ALA A 51 17.96 5.34 -18.12
C ALA A 51 17.17 5.84 -16.89
N PHE A 52 16.68 7.07 -16.93
CA PHE A 52 15.85 7.64 -15.87
C PHE A 52 14.48 6.97 -15.80
N ASP A 53 13.77 6.81 -16.92
CA ASP A 53 12.48 6.11 -17.00
C ASP A 53 12.61 4.67 -16.45
N SER A 54 13.69 3.96 -16.81
CA SER A 54 13.99 2.60 -16.30
C SER A 54 14.24 2.57 -14.78
N PHE A 55 14.86 3.61 -14.23
CA PHE A 55 15.03 3.75 -12.78
C PHE A 55 13.69 3.98 -12.10
N MET A 56 12.86 4.87 -12.65
CA MET A 56 11.55 5.22 -12.11
C MET A 56 10.59 4.02 -12.13
N GLU A 57 10.61 3.22 -13.21
CA GLU A 57 9.84 1.97 -13.28
C GLU A 57 10.19 1.01 -12.12
N ARG A 58 11.48 0.80 -11.86
CA ARG A 58 11.93 -0.05 -10.74
C ARG A 58 11.58 0.55 -9.39
N TYR A 59 11.61 1.87 -9.27
CA TYR A 59 11.21 2.57 -8.06
C TYR A 59 9.71 2.34 -7.77
N TYR A 60 8.84 2.55 -8.76
CA TYR A 60 7.40 2.33 -8.62
C TYR A 60 7.07 0.87 -8.34
N PHE A 61 7.73 -0.07 -9.02
CA PHE A 61 7.55 -1.50 -8.73
C PHE A 61 7.87 -1.87 -7.28
N GLN A 62 8.90 -1.27 -6.68
CA GLN A 62 9.21 -1.48 -5.27
C GLN A 62 8.21 -0.78 -4.34
N ALA A 63 7.73 0.40 -4.73
CA ALA A 63 6.72 1.13 -3.97
C ALA A 63 5.38 0.37 -3.94
N ASP A 64 4.93 -0.18 -5.07
CA ASP A 64 3.73 -1.01 -5.17
C ASP A 64 3.87 -2.26 -4.31
N LYS A 65 5.03 -2.95 -4.37
CA LYS A 65 5.30 -4.10 -3.49
C LYS A 65 5.28 -3.77 -2.00
N LEU A 66 5.76 -2.60 -1.61
CA LEU A 66 5.67 -2.14 -0.23
C LEU A 66 4.20 -1.93 0.16
N ASN A 67 3.42 -1.36 -0.75
CA ASN A 67 2.00 -1.11 -0.57
C ASN A 67 1.21 -2.41 -0.37
N ASP A 68 1.48 -3.42 -1.20
CA ASP A 68 0.88 -4.77 -1.09
C ASP A 68 1.19 -5.41 0.25
N LYS A 69 2.45 -5.29 0.70
CA LYS A 69 2.86 -5.84 1.99
C LYS A 69 2.19 -5.16 3.17
N LEU A 70 1.94 -3.85 3.09
CA LEU A 70 1.19 -3.14 4.13
C LEU A 70 -0.23 -3.70 4.23
N LEU A 71 -0.93 -3.85 3.11
CA LEU A 71 -2.28 -4.42 3.06
C LEU A 71 -2.30 -5.88 3.53
N GLN A 72 -1.39 -6.72 3.04
CA GLN A 72 -1.29 -8.11 3.47
C GLN A 72 -1.00 -8.24 4.97
N THR A 73 -0.19 -7.33 5.53
CA THR A 73 0.07 -7.31 6.97
C THR A 73 -1.21 -6.98 7.75
N VAL A 74 -2.01 -6.03 7.27
CA VAL A 74 -3.33 -5.72 7.85
C VAL A 74 -4.24 -6.93 7.79
N GLU A 75 -4.41 -7.57 6.63
CA GLU A 75 -5.26 -8.75 6.45
C GLU A 75 -4.86 -9.91 7.38
N ASN A 76 -3.55 -10.19 7.48
CA ASN A 76 -3.02 -11.22 8.36
C ASN A 76 -3.24 -10.91 9.84
N LEU A 77 -3.08 -9.64 10.24
CA LEU A 77 -3.28 -9.20 11.61
C LEU A 77 -4.76 -9.30 12.01
N MET A 78 -5.66 -8.91 11.12
CA MET A 78 -7.10 -9.05 11.26
C MET A 78 -7.49 -10.52 11.45
N THR A 79 -6.99 -11.40 10.58
CA THR A 79 -7.25 -12.84 10.64
C THR A 79 -6.71 -13.48 11.93
N THR A 80 -5.49 -13.12 12.33
CA THR A 80 -4.80 -13.71 13.51
C THR A 80 -5.42 -13.28 14.83
N SER A 81 -5.98 -12.07 14.90
CA SER A 81 -6.57 -11.53 16.12
C SER A 81 -7.85 -12.26 16.57
N GLY A 82 -8.58 -12.93 15.66
CA GLY A 82 -9.73 -13.81 15.94
C GLY A 82 -10.85 -13.22 16.81
N LYS A 83 -10.86 -11.91 17.06
CA LYS A 83 -11.66 -11.25 18.11
C LYS A 83 -12.46 -10.03 17.65
N PHE A 84 -12.55 -9.80 16.36
CA PHE A 84 -13.24 -8.63 15.84
C PHE A 84 -14.72 -8.94 15.53
N THR A 85 -15.61 -8.17 16.17
CA THR A 85 -17.07 -8.24 16.04
C THR A 85 -17.57 -7.21 15.02
N ASN A 86 -18.86 -7.25 14.65
CA ASN A 86 -19.59 -6.51 13.59
C ASN A 86 -19.17 -5.06 13.22
N ALA A 87 -18.45 -4.30 14.06
CA ALA A 87 -17.85 -3.01 13.65
C ALA A 87 -16.69 -3.18 12.65
N ASP A 88 -16.15 -4.38 12.50
CA ASP A 88 -15.01 -4.71 11.65
C ASP A 88 -15.37 -5.28 10.27
N GLU A 89 -16.65 -5.57 9.99
CA GLU A 89 -17.08 -5.90 8.62
C GLU A 89 -16.84 -4.73 7.67
N ALA A 90 -17.16 -3.50 8.09
CA ALA A 90 -16.86 -2.30 7.32
C ALA A 90 -15.34 -2.07 7.13
N PHE A 91 -14.52 -2.44 8.12
CA PHE A 91 -13.07 -2.37 8.01
C PHE A 91 -12.53 -3.43 7.03
N ARG A 92 -12.99 -4.68 7.16
CA ARG A 92 -12.69 -5.75 6.19
C ARG A 92 -13.10 -5.36 4.77
N ASP A 93 -14.27 -4.76 4.60
CA ASP A 93 -14.75 -4.30 3.29
C ASP A 93 -13.88 -3.17 2.74
N THR A 94 -13.39 -2.27 3.60
CA THR A 94 -12.46 -1.20 3.21
C THR A 94 -11.12 -1.79 2.76
N VAL A 95 -10.53 -2.68 3.55
CA VAL A 95 -9.28 -3.38 3.19
C VAL A 95 -9.46 -4.16 1.88
N ALA A 96 -10.53 -4.95 1.74
CA ALA A 96 -10.85 -5.70 0.53
C ALA A 96 -11.04 -4.79 -0.71
N SER A 97 -11.62 -3.60 -0.53
CA SER A 97 -11.76 -2.60 -1.59
C SER A 97 -10.41 -2.02 -2.05
N HIS A 98 -9.47 -1.86 -1.12
CA HIS A 98 -8.12 -1.40 -1.43
C HIS A 98 -7.30 -2.49 -2.13
N THR A 99 -7.40 -3.75 -1.69
CA THR A 99 -6.76 -4.88 -2.37
C THR A 99 -7.31 -5.12 -3.78
N SER A 100 -8.59 -4.82 -4.03
CA SER A 100 -9.19 -4.94 -5.37
C SER A 100 -8.91 -3.73 -6.28
N SER A 101 -8.55 -2.56 -5.73
CA SER A 101 -8.14 -1.40 -6.55
C SER A 101 -6.73 -1.51 -7.17
N LEU A 102 -6.04 -2.62 -6.90
CA LEU A 102 -4.76 -3.01 -7.51
C LEU A 102 -4.88 -3.44 -8.97
N ASP A 103 -6.09 -3.62 -9.51
CA ASP A 103 -6.32 -3.61 -10.96
C ASP A 103 -6.16 -2.17 -11.46
N LEU A 104 -4.91 -1.70 -11.50
CA LEU A 104 -4.55 -0.56 -12.34
C LEU A 104 -4.95 -0.94 -13.78
N PRO A 105 -5.79 -0.14 -14.47
CA PRO A 105 -6.11 -0.41 -15.86
C PRO A 105 -4.80 -0.53 -16.65
N ALA A 106 -4.70 -1.61 -17.42
CA ALA A 106 -3.57 -1.84 -18.30
C ALA A 106 -3.36 -0.61 -19.20
N LEU A 107 -2.10 -0.21 -19.35
CA LEU A 107 -1.66 0.73 -20.37
C LEU A 107 -2.15 0.30 -21.76
#